data_AF-A0AAD2PUZ1-F1
#
_entry.id   AF-A0AAD2PUZ1-F1
#
_cell.length_a   1.000
_cell.length_b   1.000
_cell.length_c   1.000
_cell.angle_alpha   90.00
_cell.angle_beta   90.00
_cell.angle_gamma   90.00
#
_symmetry.space_group_name_H-M   'P 1'
#
loop_
_entity.id
_entity.type
_entity.pdbx_description
1 polymer ?
#
loop_
_entity_poly.entity_id
_entity_poly.type
_entity_poly.pdbx_seq_one_letter_code
_entity_poly.pdbx_strand_id
1 'polypeptide(L)'
;MDMSFLEQCMIFNGTFNAESTTHAALIDVDPSKDDDYTCATSVDTEDVDVDQKAVLIQSQARGMLARKKFLNRERLALDCTRSRAGHGIMKEKAKRAGIESNIRAIKKILTSNKELWESCKGNLRGEKGTHVTKFTRTGFFHVEVVTDDDGIVFSTKPMRNEKFFDTQSMVAIPDKLSGIFEVKYDEDLHVNYESLLERVQLLHEDVLGPYLVKLMEHLQSVNAGLTEISKWISEPSDYLKFLSKTFGLKQDLDIPDEESLMKHLHTEVLKEQAMAYELNIRAKFNIELDAERFMLEKVLELVSN
;
A
#
# COMPACT_ATOMS: atom_id res chain seq x y z
N MET A 1 -27.20 -14.71 -66.00
CA MET A 1 -26.55 -13.45 -65.62
C MET A 1 -25.08 -13.68 -65.88
N ASP A 2 -24.56 -13.10 -66.96
CA ASP A 2 -23.16 -13.25 -67.34
C ASP A 2 -22.30 -12.50 -66.32
N MET A 3 -21.54 -13.26 -65.53
CA MET A 3 -20.44 -12.69 -64.76
C MET A 3 -19.37 -12.22 -65.72
N SER A 4 -18.80 -11.04 -65.44
CA SER A 4 -17.76 -10.47 -66.28
C SER A 4 -16.52 -11.36 -66.26
N PHE A 5 -15.76 -11.39 -67.36
CA PHE A 5 -14.48 -12.12 -67.46
C PHE A 5 -13.50 -11.77 -66.31
N LEU A 6 -13.64 -10.59 -65.71
CA LEU A 6 -12.88 -10.18 -64.52
C LEU A 6 -13.26 -10.93 -63.24
N GLU A 7 -14.52 -11.33 -63.07
CA GLU A 7 -15.01 -12.07 -61.89
C GLU A 7 -14.56 -13.54 -61.92
N GLN A 8 -14.46 -14.16 -63.10
CA GLN A 8 -13.91 -15.50 -63.25
C GLN A 8 -12.42 -15.56 -62.87
N CYS A 9 -11.65 -14.51 -63.17
CA CYS A 9 -10.24 -14.42 -62.80
C CYS A 9 -9.98 -14.26 -61.29
N MET A 10 -10.99 -13.84 -60.49
CA MET A 10 -10.82 -13.64 -59.04
C MET A 10 -11.09 -14.88 -58.17
N ILE A 11 -11.61 -15.98 -58.75
CA ILE A 11 -11.89 -17.24 -58.03
C ILE A 11 -10.66 -18.16 -57.97
N PHE A 12 -9.57 -17.82 -58.66
CA PHE A 12 -8.35 -18.64 -58.70
C PHE A 12 -7.51 -18.49 -57.42
N ASN A 13 -7.74 -19.40 -56.47
CA ASN A 13 -6.99 -19.53 -55.22
C ASN A 13 -5.75 -20.44 -55.38
N GLY A 14 -4.96 -20.22 -56.43
CA GLY A 14 -3.73 -20.97 -56.69
C GLY A 14 -2.53 -20.39 -55.94
N THR A 15 -1.76 -21.24 -55.26
CA THR A 15 -0.47 -20.86 -54.67
C THR A 15 0.59 -20.75 -55.77
N PHE A 16 0.92 -19.51 -56.15
CA PHE A 16 1.90 -19.24 -57.20
C PHE A 16 3.33 -19.29 -56.62
N ASN A 17 4.07 -20.37 -56.91
CA ASN A 17 5.43 -20.53 -56.42
C ASN A 17 6.42 -19.79 -57.34
N ALA A 18 6.95 -18.65 -56.86
CA ALA A 18 7.68 -17.68 -57.69
C ALA A 18 9.20 -17.92 -57.80
N GLU A 19 9.72 -19.07 -57.38
CA GLU A 19 11.17 -19.35 -57.34
C GLU A 19 11.72 -20.05 -58.61
N SER A 20 10.87 -20.37 -59.58
CA SER A 20 11.33 -20.95 -60.87
C SER A 20 11.69 -19.84 -61.87
N THR A 21 12.97 -19.77 -62.25
CA THR A 21 13.49 -18.86 -63.30
C THR A 21 13.43 -19.45 -64.71
N THR A 22 12.70 -20.55 -64.89
CA THR A 22 12.46 -21.17 -66.20
C THR A 22 11.02 -20.93 -66.68
N HIS A 23 10.88 -20.68 -67.98
CA HIS A 23 9.71 -20.24 -68.76
C HIS A 23 8.46 -21.16 -68.74
N ALA A 24 8.08 -21.73 -67.59
CA ALA A 24 6.82 -22.44 -67.42
C ALA A 24 6.17 -22.04 -66.10
N ALA A 25 5.24 -21.10 -66.16
CA ALA A 25 4.23 -20.94 -65.13
C ALA A 25 3.24 -22.10 -65.31
N LEU A 26 3.55 -23.26 -64.73
CA LEU A 26 2.60 -24.35 -64.61
C LEU A 26 1.51 -23.90 -63.63
N ILE A 27 0.33 -23.62 -64.18
CA ILE A 27 -0.90 -23.54 -63.40
C ILE A 27 -1.20 -24.98 -63.00
N ASP A 28 -0.97 -25.32 -61.74
CA ASP A 28 -1.34 -26.62 -61.19
C ASP A 28 -2.86 -26.59 -61.00
N VAL A 29 -3.59 -26.98 -62.05
CA VAL A 29 -5.03 -27.20 -62.01
C VAL A 29 -5.21 -28.59 -61.41
N ASP A 30 -5.79 -28.68 -60.20
CA ASP A 30 -6.17 -29.95 -59.59
C ASP A 30 -7.20 -30.64 -60.50
N PRO A 31 -6.83 -31.74 -61.18
CA PRO A 31 -7.71 -32.38 -62.16
C PRO A 31 -8.90 -33.09 -61.50
N SER A 32 -8.95 -33.18 -60.16
CA SER A 32 -10.07 -33.76 -59.42
C SER A 32 -11.29 -32.84 -59.30
N LYS A 33 -11.19 -31.60 -59.81
CA LYS A 33 -12.25 -30.58 -59.78
C LYS A 33 -12.73 -30.10 -61.16
N ASP A 34 -12.39 -30.82 -62.22
CA ASP A 34 -12.97 -30.57 -63.54
C ASP A 34 -14.43 -31.04 -63.54
N ASP A 35 -15.31 -30.12 -63.18
CA ASP A 35 -16.72 -30.20 -63.52
C ASP A 35 -16.83 -30.09 -65.06
N ASP A 36 -17.64 -30.96 -65.69
CA ASP A 36 -17.82 -31.20 -67.15
C ASP A 36 -18.13 -29.97 -68.06
N TYR A 37 -17.95 -28.73 -67.60
CA TYR A 37 -18.29 -27.49 -68.30
C TYR A 37 -17.11 -26.63 -68.76
N THR A 38 -15.86 -26.99 -68.47
CA THR A 38 -14.68 -26.29 -69.00
C THR A 38 -14.29 -26.85 -70.37
N CYS A 39 -15.03 -26.42 -71.40
CA CYS A 39 -14.63 -26.64 -72.78
C CYS A 39 -13.30 -25.91 -73.03
N ALA A 40 -12.19 -26.65 -73.04
CA ALA A 40 -10.89 -26.12 -73.45
C ALA A 40 -10.99 -25.72 -74.93
N THR A 41 -11.24 -24.44 -75.18
CA THR A 41 -11.18 -23.87 -76.52
C THR A 41 -9.75 -24.03 -77.02
N SER A 42 -9.57 -24.83 -78.07
CA SER A 42 -8.31 -24.89 -78.82
C SER A 42 -8.10 -23.52 -79.47
N VAL A 43 -7.20 -22.73 -78.88
CA VAL A 43 -6.78 -21.44 -79.43
C VAL A 43 -5.65 -21.71 -80.41
N ASP A 44 -5.80 -21.23 -81.65
CA ASP A 44 -4.74 -21.30 -82.67
C ASP A 44 -3.51 -20.52 -82.17
N THR A 45 -2.40 -21.23 -81.98
CA THR A 45 -1.16 -20.68 -81.39
C THR A 45 -0.26 -19.99 -82.42
N GLU A 46 -0.63 -20.00 -83.69
CA GLU A 46 0.09 -19.29 -84.76
C GLU A 46 -0.37 -17.83 -84.91
N ASP A 47 -1.39 -17.40 -84.16
CA ASP A 47 -1.88 -16.02 -84.18
C ASP A 47 -1.08 -15.13 -83.20
N VAL A 48 -0.31 -14.21 -83.78
CA VAL A 48 0.53 -13.22 -83.07
C VAL A 48 -0.28 -12.39 -82.05
N ASP A 49 -1.59 -12.25 -82.24
CA ASP A 49 -2.49 -11.53 -81.32
C ASP A 49 -2.72 -12.30 -80.00
N VAL A 50 -2.66 -13.64 -80.01
CA VAL A 50 -2.82 -14.48 -78.81
C VAL A 50 -1.61 -14.35 -77.90
N ASP A 51 -0.41 -14.38 -78.45
CA ASP A 51 0.84 -14.20 -77.71
C ASP A 51 0.95 -12.81 -77.09
N GLN A 52 0.56 -11.76 -77.82
CA GLN A 52 0.55 -10.39 -77.28
C GLN A 52 -0.43 -10.24 -76.11
N LYS A 53 -1.63 -10.84 -76.20
CA LYS A 53 -2.61 -10.84 -75.11
C LYS A 53 -2.12 -11.63 -73.90
N ALA A 54 -1.49 -12.79 -74.11
CA ALA A 54 -0.93 -13.59 -73.03
C ALA A 54 0.20 -12.85 -72.29
N VAL A 55 1.11 -12.19 -73.02
CA VAL A 55 2.17 -11.35 -72.45
C VAL A 55 1.58 -10.18 -71.66
N LEU A 56 0.53 -9.54 -72.17
CA LEU A 56 -0.15 -8.45 -71.49
C LEU A 56 -0.76 -8.91 -70.15
N ILE A 57 -1.47 -10.03 -70.13
CA ILE A 57 -2.07 -10.61 -68.92
C ILE A 57 -0.97 -10.98 -67.90
N GLN A 58 0.10 -11.65 -68.34
CA GLN A 58 1.22 -11.99 -67.47
C GLN A 58 1.89 -10.75 -66.87
N SER A 59 2.05 -9.68 -67.66
CA SER A 59 2.63 -8.42 -67.19
C SER A 59 1.75 -7.76 -66.12
N GLN A 60 0.42 -7.75 -66.32
CA GLN A 60 -0.53 -7.19 -65.36
C GLN A 60 -0.58 -8.01 -64.07
N ALA A 61 -0.60 -9.35 -64.18
CA ALA A 61 -0.58 -10.25 -63.03
C ALA A 61 0.69 -10.08 -62.19
N ARG A 62 1.88 -10.00 -62.83
CA ARG A 62 3.14 -9.71 -62.13
C ARG A 62 3.11 -8.35 -61.44
N GLY A 63 2.58 -7.32 -62.11
CA GLY A 63 2.40 -5.99 -61.54
C GLY A 63 1.44 -5.96 -60.34
N MET A 64 0.36 -6.74 -60.38
CA MET A 64 -0.57 -6.91 -59.26
C MET A 64 0.07 -7.63 -58.07
N LEU A 65 0.81 -8.72 -58.31
CA LEU A 65 1.52 -9.47 -57.27
C LEU A 65 2.59 -8.62 -56.59
N ALA A 66 3.35 -7.83 -57.35
CA ALA A 66 4.33 -6.89 -56.79
C ALA A 66 3.66 -5.84 -55.90
N ARG A 67 2.54 -5.24 -56.36
CA ARG A 67 1.74 -4.28 -55.58
C ARG A 67 1.17 -4.91 -54.31
N LYS A 68 0.65 -6.14 -54.37
CA LYS A 68 0.13 -6.87 -53.20
C LYS A 68 1.24 -7.17 -52.18
N LYS A 69 2.43 -7.58 -52.64
CA LYS A 69 3.59 -7.79 -51.75
C LYS A 69 4.04 -6.49 -51.09
N PHE A 70 4.05 -5.37 -51.81
CA PHE A 70 4.38 -4.05 -51.27
C PHE A 70 3.38 -3.62 -50.18
N LEU A 71 2.08 -3.67 -50.49
CA LEU A 71 1.00 -3.32 -49.54
C LEU A 71 1.02 -4.21 -48.30
N ASN A 72 1.32 -5.50 -48.43
CA ASN A 72 1.46 -6.40 -47.28
C ASN A 72 2.66 -6.05 -46.40
N ARG A 73 3.80 -5.65 -46.98
CA ARG A 73 4.96 -5.18 -46.20
C ARG A 73 4.67 -3.89 -45.47
N GLU A 74 3.99 -2.95 -46.12
CA GLU A 74 3.59 -1.67 -45.53
C GLU A 74 2.60 -1.87 -44.38
N ARG A 75 1.61 -2.75 -44.56
CA ARG A 75 0.67 -3.15 -43.51
C ARG A 75 1.37 -3.78 -42.30
N LEU A 76 2.30 -4.70 -42.52
CA LEU A 76 3.07 -5.33 -41.43
C LEU A 76 3.94 -4.32 -40.67
N ALA A 77 4.51 -3.33 -41.35
CA ALA A 77 5.27 -2.26 -40.71
C ALA A 77 4.39 -1.34 -39.85
N LEU A 78 3.18 -1.01 -40.33
CA LEU A 78 2.16 -0.27 -39.59
C LEU A 78 1.68 -1.04 -38.34
N ASP A 79 1.44 -2.35 -38.44
CA ASP A 79 1.03 -3.16 -37.30
C ASP A 79 2.14 -3.26 -36.23
N CYS A 80 3.41 -3.33 -36.64
CA CYS A 80 4.55 -3.36 -35.73
C CYS A 80 4.72 -2.03 -34.96
N THR A 81 4.56 -0.88 -35.63
CA THR A 81 4.61 0.44 -34.98
C THR A 81 3.43 0.65 -34.04
N ARG A 82 2.23 0.22 -34.44
CA ARG A 82 1.01 0.30 -33.59
C ARG A 82 1.10 -0.58 -32.35
N SER A 83 1.68 -1.78 -32.47
CA SER A 83 1.95 -2.68 -31.34
C SER A 83 2.94 -2.06 -30.35
N ARG A 84 4.05 -1.47 -30.83
CA ARG A 84 5.03 -0.77 -29.99
C ARG A 84 4.43 0.46 -29.28
N ALA A 85 3.66 1.27 -30.00
CA ALA A 85 2.95 2.42 -29.41
C ALA A 85 1.95 1.97 -28.34
N GLY A 86 1.18 0.91 -28.60
CA GLY A 86 0.24 0.33 -27.63
C GLY A 86 0.95 -0.19 -26.38
N HIS A 87 2.10 -0.85 -26.52
CA HIS A 87 2.88 -1.33 -25.39
C HIS A 87 3.45 -0.19 -24.52
N GLY A 88 3.93 0.89 -25.15
CA GLY A 88 4.37 2.10 -24.44
C GLY A 88 3.24 2.74 -23.63
N ILE A 89 2.05 2.88 -24.23
CA ILE A 89 0.87 3.45 -23.56
C ILE A 89 0.44 2.58 -22.37
N MET A 90 0.45 1.25 -22.51
CA MET A 90 0.12 0.34 -21.40
C MET A 90 1.12 0.44 -20.24
N LYS A 91 2.41 0.53 -20.55
CA LYS A 91 3.46 0.68 -19.54
C LYS A 91 3.33 1.98 -18.75
N GLU A 92 3.06 3.08 -19.45
CA GLU A 92 2.88 4.39 -18.80
C GLU A 92 1.61 4.43 -17.95
N LYS A 93 0.51 3.83 -18.43
CA LYS A 93 -0.73 3.71 -17.67
C LYS A 93 -0.53 2.88 -16.39
N ALA A 94 0.21 1.79 -16.45
CA ALA A 94 0.52 0.96 -15.28
C ALA A 94 1.37 1.71 -14.26
N LYS A 95 2.37 2.47 -14.73
CA LYS A 95 3.22 3.31 -13.89
C LYS A 95 2.42 4.39 -13.15
N ARG A 96 1.54 5.11 -13.85
CA ARG A 96 0.62 6.09 -13.26
C ARG A 96 -0.29 5.47 -12.19
N ALA A 97 -0.87 4.31 -12.47
CA ALA A 97 -1.69 3.59 -11.49
C ALA A 97 -0.90 3.22 -10.23
N GLY A 98 0.38 2.84 -10.38
CA GLY A 98 1.27 2.59 -9.25
C GLY A 98 1.54 3.85 -8.40
N ILE A 99 1.79 4.98 -9.04
CA ILE A 99 1.99 6.28 -8.38
C ILE A 99 0.74 6.70 -7.60
N GLU A 100 -0.45 6.63 -8.21
CA GLU A 100 -1.72 6.96 -7.55
C GLU A 100 -1.98 6.06 -6.34
N SER A 101 -1.69 4.76 -6.46
CA SER A 101 -1.80 3.81 -5.36
C SER A 101 -0.90 4.20 -4.18
N ASN A 102 0.37 4.54 -4.46
CA ASN A 102 1.33 4.98 -3.45
C ASN A 102 0.88 6.28 -2.75
N ILE A 103 0.38 7.27 -3.51
CA ILE A 103 -0.15 8.51 -2.95
C ILE A 103 -1.31 8.23 -1.99
N ARG A 104 -2.23 7.33 -2.38
CA ARG A 104 -3.36 6.94 -1.52
C ARG A 104 -2.89 6.24 -0.25
N ALA A 105 -1.93 5.34 -0.36
CA ALA A 105 -1.33 4.65 0.80
C ALA A 105 -0.66 5.65 1.75
N ILE A 106 0.14 6.58 1.23
CA ILE A 106 0.79 7.63 2.01
C ILE A 106 -0.25 8.49 2.75
N LYS A 107 -1.31 8.94 2.07
CA LYS A 107 -2.39 9.72 2.71
C LYS A 107 -3.02 8.96 3.88
N LYS A 108 -3.26 7.66 3.74
CA LYS A 108 -3.78 6.82 4.82
C LYS A 108 -2.83 6.77 6.03
N ILE A 109 -1.53 6.62 5.79
CA ILE A 109 -0.51 6.63 6.86
C ILE A 109 -0.46 8.00 7.54
N LEU A 110 -0.54 9.10 6.78
CA LEU A 110 -0.57 10.46 7.34
C LEU A 110 -1.76 10.68 8.27
N THR A 111 -2.96 10.25 7.87
CA THR A 111 -4.15 10.34 8.73
C THR A 111 -3.96 9.55 10.03
N SER A 112 -3.46 8.31 9.94
CA SER A 112 -3.19 7.48 11.13
C SER A 112 -2.11 8.08 12.04
N ASN A 113 -1.03 8.62 11.47
CA ASN A 113 0.02 9.30 12.23
C ASN A 113 -0.52 10.53 12.95
N LYS A 114 -1.39 11.31 12.29
CA LYS A 114 -2.02 12.48 12.88
C LYS A 114 -2.89 12.10 14.08
N GLU A 115 -3.73 11.07 13.92
CA GLU A 115 -4.58 10.56 15.01
C GLU A 115 -3.75 10.07 16.21
N LEU A 116 -2.68 9.30 15.96
CA LEU A 116 -1.78 8.84 17.01
C LEU A 116 -1.07 10.01 17.70
N TRP A 117 -0.59 10.99 16.94
CA TRP A 117 0.06 12.18 17.49
C TRP A 117 -0.88 12.98 18.39
N GLU A 118 -2.11 13.25 17.92
CA GLU A 118 -3.13 13.95 18.68
C GLU A 118 -3.47 13.23 19.99
N SER A 119 -3.50 11.90 19.99
CA SER A 119 -3.68 11.10 21.21
C SER A 119 -2.50 11.17 22.17
N CYS A 120 -1.28 11.41 21.69
CA CYS A 120 -0.06 11.37 22.51
C CYS A 120 0.40 12.76 22.99
N LYS A 121 0.09 13.84 22.25
CA LYS A 121 0.69 15.16 22.46
C LYS A 121 0.36 15.80 23.82
N GLY A 122 -0.76 15.45 24.44
CA GLY A 122 -1.10 15.93 25.80
C GLY A 122 -0.10 15.48 26.87
N ASN A 123 0.60 14.38 26.61
CA ASN A 123 1.55 13.74 27.52
C ASN A 123 2.99 14.20 27.29
N LEU A 124 3.21 15.06 26.29
CA LEU A 124 4.50 15.63 25.96
C LEU A 124 5.00 16.56 27.08
N ARG A 125 6.27 16.42 27.49
CA ARG A 125 6.92 17.34 28.44
C ARG A 125 8.36 17.60 28.00
N GLY A 126 8.76 18.87 27.86
CA GLY A 126 10.14 19.26 27.54
C GLY A 126 10.25 20.19 26.33
N GLU A 127 11.48 20.47 25.92
CA GLU A 127 11.78 21.31 24.76
C GLU A 127 11.49 20.57 23.46
N LYS A 128 10.68 21.20 22.60
CA LYS A 128 10.39 20.72 21.25
C LYS A 128 11.66 20.79 20.40
N GLY A 129 11.80 19.90 19.42
CA GLY A 129 12.88 19.95 18.43
C GLY A 129 14.18 19.22 18.79
N THR A 130 14.18 18.41 19.86
CA THR A 130 15.28 17.46 20.13
C THR A 130 14.97 16.09 19.52
N HIS A 131 16.00 15.28 19.23
CA HIS A 131 15.83 13.91 18.71
C HIS A 131 15.28 12.93 19.75
N VAL A 132 15.21 13.35 21.02
CA VAL A 132 14.73 12.51 22.11
C VAL A 132 13.67 13.30 22.85
N THR A 133 12.43 12.83 22.73
CA THR A 133 11.28 13.49 23.32
C THR A 133 10.86 12.78 24.59
N LYS A 134 10.60 13.56 25.64
CA LYS A 134 10.12 13.06 26.92
C LYS A 134 8.60 13.07 26.97
N PHE A 135 8.03 11.91 27.29
CA PHE A 135 6.60 11.73 27.53
C PHE A 135 6.37 11.37 28.99
N THR A 136 5.26 11.85 29.53
CA THR A 136 4.85 11.57 30.91
C THR A 136 3.47 10.97 30.93
N ARG A 137 3.28 9.93 31.74
CA ARG A 137 1.96 9.37 32.03
C ARG A 137 1.77 9.30 33.53
N THR A 138 0.55 9.56 33.99
CA THR A 138 0.17 9.33 35.38
C THR A 138 -0.34 7.90 35.51
N GLY A 139 -0.02 7.24 36.62
CA GLY A 139 -0.51 5.89 36.88
C GLY A 139 -0.08 5.40 38.25
N PHE A 140 -0.54 4.23 38.64
CA PHE A 140 -0.19 3.61 39.92
C PHE A 140 1.00 2.69 39.69
N PHE A 141 2.20 3.16 40.05
CA PHE A 141 3.46 2.44 39.79
C PHE A 141 4.11 1.88 41.06
N HIS A 142 3.51 2.13 42.22
CA HIS A 142 4.02 1.66 43.50
C HIS A 142 2.84 1.38 44.42
N VAL A 143 2.90 0.25 45.14
CA VAL A 143 1.92 -0.12 46.16
C VAL A 143 2.67 -0.24 47.48
N GLU A 144 2.32 0.62 48.43
CA GLU A 144 2.77 0.55 49.81
C GLU A 144 1.87 -0.43 50.57
N VAL A 145 2.49 -1.31 51.37
CA VAL A 145 1.77 -2.25 52.23
C VAL A 145 2.01 -1.85 53.68
N VAL A 146 0.93 -1.56 54.39
CA VAL A 146 0.95 -1.22 55.81
C VAL A 146 0.11 -2.24 56.55
N THR A 147 0.64 -2.79 57.64
CA THR A 147 -0.12 -3.65 58.56
C THR A 147 -0.60 -2.80 59.74
N ASP A 148 -1.89 -2.83 60.03
CA ASP A 148 -2.50 -2.20 61.20
C ASP A 148 -3.21 -3.25 62.07
N ASP A 149 -3.77 -2.83 63.21
CA ASP A 149 -4.52 -3.71 64.13
C ASP A 149 -5.75 -4.35 63.47
N ASP A 150 -6.20 -3.80 62.33
CA ASP A 150 -7.39 -4.23 61.60
C ASP A 150 -7.08 -5.13 60.38
N GLY A 151 -5.83 -5.26 59.98
CA GLY A 151 -5.40 -6.12 58.87
C GLY A 151 -4.28 -5.53 58.01
N ILE A 152 -4.29 -5.91 56.72
CA ILE A 152 -3.30 -5.48 55.73
C ILE A 152 -3.94 -4.40 54.84
N VAL A 153 -3.29 -3.24 54.77
CA VAL A 153 -3.72 -2.11 53.96
C VAL A 153 -2.75 -1.95 52.79
N PHE A 154 -3.29 -1.91 51.58
CA PHE A 154 -2.56 -1.60 50.35
C PHE A 154 -2.87 -0.16 49.97
N SER A 155 -1.90 0.72 50.13
CA SER A 155 -2.00 2.11 49.68
C SER A 155 -1.26 2.28 48.37
N THR A 156 -1.84 2.97 47.40
CA THR A 156 -1.12 3.40 46.20
C THR A 156 -1.45 4.83 45.88
N LYS A 157 -0.44 5.56 45.39
CA LYS A 157 -0.57 6.96 45.01
C LYS A 157 -0.33 7.07 43.51
N PRO A 158 -1.09 7.92 42.79
CA PRO A 158 -0.81 8.21 41.40
C PRO A 158 0.56 8.87 41.32
N MET A 159 1.45 8.23 40.59
CA MET A 159 2.79 8.71 40.34
C MET A 159 2.92 9.08 38.87
N ARG A 160 3.68 10.14 38.60
CA ARG A 160 4.07 10.47 37.23
C ARG A 160 5.26 9.59 36.86
N ASN A 161 5.11 8.82 35.79
CA ASN A 161 6.20 8.09 35.16
C ASN A 161 6.61 8.81 33.88
N GLU A 162 7.90 8.80 33.59
CA GLU A 162 8.50 9.53 32.49
C GLU A 162 9.32 8.55 31.65
N LYS A 163 9.14 8.60 30.33
CA LYS A 163 9.93 7.80 29.39
C LYS A 163 10.39 8.68 28.23
N PHE A 164 11.63 8.47 27.83
CA PHE A 164 12.22 9.11 26.67
C PHE A 164 12.03 8.22 25.45
N PHE A 165 11.64 8.83 24.34
CA PHE A 165 11.46 8.16 23.06
C PHE A 165 12.33 8.84 22.00
N ASP A 166 12.92 8.04 21.12
CA ASP A 166 13.58 8.54 19.93
C ASP A 166 12.51 9.04 18.94
N THR A 167 12.54 10.34 18.67
CA THR A 167 11.62 11.04 17.76
C THR A 167 12.35 11.64 16.57
N GLN A 168 13.59 11.21 16.31
CA GLN A 168 14.40 11.70 15.19
C GLN A 168 13.65 11.63 13.86
N SER A 169 12.90 10.55 13.62
CA SER A 169 12.12 10.38 12.39
C SER A 169 10.97 11.39 12.23
N MET A 170 10.51 12.01 13.32
CA MET A 170 9.44 13.01 13.31
C MET A 170 9.99 14.42 13.06
N VAL A 171 11.20 14.68 13.55
CA VAL A 171 11.87 15.98 13.48
C VAL A 171 12.64 16.15 12.18
N ALA A 172 13.17 15.08 11.59
CA ALA A 172 13.97 15.16 10.38
C ALA A 172 13.54 14.15 9.33
N ILE A 173 13.60 14.56 8.06
CA ILE A 173 13.52 13.62 6.95
C ILE A 173 14.91 13.03 6.67
N PRO A 174 15.00 11.77 6.20
CA PRO A 174 16.25 11.15 5.80
C PRO A 174 16.93 11.92 4.66
N ASP A 175 18.27 11.86 4.62
CA ASP A 175 19.08 12.51 3.58
C ASP A 175 18.71 12.12 2.15
N LYS A 176 18.12 10.93 1.98
CA LYS A 176 17.64 10.43 0.69
C LYS A 176 16.40 11.17 0.18
N LEU A 177 15.71 11.91 1.04
CA LEU A 177 14.53 12.73 0.75
C LEU A 177 14.84 14.23 0.87
N SER A 178 15.83 14.61 1.70
CA SER A 178 16.29 15.99 1.80
C SER A 178 17.11 16.38 0.55
N GLY A 179 16.86 17.58 0.02
CA GLY A 179 17.61 18.12 -1.13
C GLY A 179 16.80 18.29 -2.43
N ILE A 180 15.62 17.68 -2.54
CA ILE A 180 14.71 17.96 -3.68
C ILE A 180 13.78 19.13 -3.35
N PHE A 181 13.25 19.15 -2.13
CA PHE A 181 12.36 20.20 -1.66
C PHE A 181 12.83 20.76 -0.32
N GLU A 182 12.58 22.05 -0.13
CA GLU A 182 12.65 22.66 1.19
C GLU A 182 11.53 22.09 2.08
N VAL A 183 11.92 21.58 3.25
CA VAL A 183 11.00 20.99 4.22
C VAL A 183 10.36 22.10 5.02
N LYS A 184 9.03 22.11 5.05
CA LYS A 184 8.26 22.96 5.96
C LYS A 184 8.05 22.22 7.28
N TYR A 185 8.10 22.97 8.37
CA TYR A 185 7.81 22.49 9.71
C TYR A 185 6.49 23.09 10.20
N ASP A 186 5.79 22.36 11.06
CA ASP A 186 4.62 22.86 11.78
C ASP A 186 5.03 23.62 13.06
N GLU A 187 4.03 24.08 13.82
CA GLU A 187 4.22 24.80 15.09
C GLU A 187 4.89 23.94 16.17
N ASP A 188 4.85 22.62 16.02
CA ASP A 188 5.48 21.65 16.93
C ASP A 188 6.92 21.30 16.52
N LEU A 189 7.47 21.96 15.49
CA LEU A 189 8.77 21.66 14.88
C LEU A 189 8.85 20.26 14.25
N HIS A 190 7.70 19.66 13.92
CA HIS A 190 7.65 18.42 13.14
C HIS A 190 7.56 18.72 11.65
N VAL A 191 8.01 17.75 10.85
CA VAL A 191 7.92 17.84 9.40
C VAL A 191 6.45 17.89 8.97
N ASN A 192 6.07 18.92 8.20
CA ASN A 192 4.75 19.02 7.59
C ASN A 192 4.68 18.12 6.34
N TYR A 193 4.38 16.84 6.57
CA TYR A 193 4.31 15.83 5.51
C TYR A 193 3.17 16.03 4.52
N GLU A 194 2.08 16.70 4.91
CA GLU A 194 0.98 17.05 3.99
C GLU A 194 1.48 18.04 2.93
N SER A 195 2.14 19.13 3.36
CA SER A 195 2.73 20.10 2.45
C SER A 195 3.87 19.51 1.62
N LEU A 196 4.67 18.60 2.19
CA LEU A 196 5.69 17.87 1.43
C LEU A 196 5.07 17.02 0.33
N LEU A 197 4.01 16.26 0.63
CA LEU A 197 3.34 15.40 -0.35
C LEU A 197 2.71 16.21 -1.50
N GLU A 198 2.16 17.39 -1.23
CA GLU A 198 1.64 18.29 -2.26
C GLU A 198 2.74 18.77 -3.21
N ARG A 199 3.91 19.15 -2.68
CA ARG A 199 5.06 19.60 -3.47
C ARG A 199 5.66 18.47 -4.31
N VAL A 200 5.77 17.28 -3.73
CA VAL A 200 6.36 16.11 -4.37
C VAL A 200 5.56 15.68 -5.60
N GLN A 201 4.24 15.88 -5.62
CA GLN A 201 3.39 15.60 -6.78
C GLN A 201 3.74 16.42 -8.04
N LEU A 202 4.56 17.48 -7.91
CA LEU A 202 5.09 18.24 -9.05
C LEU A 202 6.28 17.58 -9.75
N LEU A 203 6.84 16.51 -9.17
CA LEU A 203 7.95 15.77 -9.77
C LEU A 203 7.52 14.97 -10.99
N HIS A 204 8.45 14.82 -11.95
CA HIS A 204 8.28 13.91 -13.07
C HIS A 204 8.06 12.46 -12.59
N GLU A 205 7.25 11.69 -13.31
CA GLU A 205 6.85 10.33 -12.90
C GLU A 205 8.04 9.38 -12.66
N ASP A 206 9.16 9.58 -13.38
CA ASP A 206 10.39 8.79 -13.20
C ASP A 206 11.08 9.02 -11.84
N VAL A 207 10.93 10.21 -11.27
CA VAL A 207 11.51 10.56 -9.96
C VAL A 207 10.46 10.39 -8.86
N LEU A 208 9.21 10.72 -9.16
CA LEU A 208 8.08 10.65 -8.24
C LEU A 208 7.87 9.24 -7.68
N GLY A 209 7.83 8.22 -8.55
CA GLY A 209 7.61 6.84 -8.13
C GLY A 209 8.61 6.37 -7.05
N PRO A 210 9.93 6.39 -7.33
CA PRO A 210 10.96 6.04 -6.36
C PRO A 210 10.96 6.92 -5.11
N TYR A 211 10.65 8.21 -5.24
CA TYR A 211 10.55 9.12 -4.11
C TYR A 211 9.40 8.75 -3.16
N LEU A 212 8.22 8.46 -3.71
CA LEU A 212 7.05 8.06 -2.91
C LEU A 212 7.29 6.76 -2.14
N VAL A 213 8.02 5.81 -2.70
CA VAL A 213 8.39 4.56 -1.99
C VAL A 213 9.22 4.88 -0.75
N LYS A 214 10.27 5.69 -0.89
CA LYS A 214 11.12 6.10 0.25
C LYS A 214 10.36 6.94 1.27
N LEU A 215 9.49 7.83 0.82
CA LEU A 215 8.63 8.62 1.71
C LEU A 215 7.68 7.71 2.50
N MET A 216 7.11 6.70 1.86
CA MET A 216 6.23 5.72 2.52
C MET A 216 6.99 4.92 3.58
N GLU A 217 8.19 4.41 3.29
CA GLU A 217 9.04 3.70 4.26
C GLU A 217 9.35 4.58 5.48
N HIS A 218 9.71 5.84 5.25
CA HIS A 218 9.96 6.80 6.33
C HIS A 218 8.71 7.05 7.19
N LEU A 219 7.56 7.26 6.56
CA LEU A 219 6.29 7.46 7.26
C LEU A 219 5.84 6.23 8.06
N GLN A 220 6.18 5.03 7.62
CA GLN A 220 5.97 3.79 8.39
C GLN A 220 6.87 3.76 9.62
N SER A 221 8.12 4.22 9.53
CA SER A 221 9.00 4.37 10.69
C SER A 221 8.43 5.36 11.71
N VAL A 222 7.90 6.50 11.24
CA VAL A 222 7.20 7.48 12.09
C VAL A 222 5.97 6.84 12.75
N ASN A 223 5.16 6.10 11.99
CA ASN A 223 3.98 5.40 12.51
C ASN A 223 4.34 4.40 13.60
N ALA A 224 5.42 3.63 13.41
CA ALA A 224 5.89 2.65 14.38
C ALA A 224 6.32 3.33 15.70
N GLY A 225 7.07 4.43 15.62
CA GLY A 225 7.46 5.20 16.81
C GLY A 225 6.25 5.78 17.56
N LEU A 226 5.30 6.39 16.83
CA LEU A 226 4.05 6.88 17.40
C LEU A 226 3.20 5.78 18.05
N THR A 227 3.17 4.60 17.43
CA THR A 227 2.47 3.42 17.98
C THR A 227 3.11 2.94 19.27
N GLU A 228 4.45 2.95 19.37
CA GLU A 228 5.14 2.59 20.61
C GLU A 228 4.81 3.59 21.74
N ILE A 229 4.83 4.89 21.43
CA ILE A 229 4.47 5.95 22.38
C ILE A 229 3.02 5.77 22.83
N SER A 230 2.09 5.62 21.89
CA SER A 230 0.66 5.43 22.17
C SER A 230 0.42 4.19 23.02
N LYS A 231 1.04 3.05 22.66
CA LYS A 231 0.96 1.82 23.45
C LYS A 231 1.46 2.05 24.88
N TRP A 232 2.59 2.70 25.05
CA TRP A 232 3.12 3.00 26.39
C TRP A 232 2.21 3.94 27.17
N ILE A 233 1.57 4.91 26.54
CA ILE A 233 0.63 5.80 27.22
C ILE A 233 -0.62 5.03 27.67
N SER A 234 -1.20 4.21 26.79
CA SER A 234 -2.47 3.52 27.03
C SER A 234 -2.33 2.23 27.85
N GLU A 235 -1.14 1.63 27.92
CA GLU A 235 -0.95 0.38 28.65
C GLU A 235 -1.12 0.61 30.16
N PRO A 236 -2.08 -0.06 30.82
CA PRO A 236 -2.25 0.08 32.27
C PRO A 236 -0.98 -0.38 32.98
N SER A 237 -0.63 0.25 34.09
CA SER A 237 0.49 -0.19 34.91
C SER A 237 0.28 -1.64 35.35
N ASP A 238 1.36 -2.39 35.51
CA ASP A 238 1.27 -3.79 35.95
C ASP A 238 0.62 -3.90 37.33
N TYR A 239 0.81 -2.88 38.19
CA TYR A 239 0.10 -2.75 39.45
C TYR A 239 -1.41 -2.55 39.26
N LEU A 240 -1.89 -1.75 38.30
CA LEU A 240 -3.33 -1.60 38.05
C LEU A 240 -3.94 -2.89 37.48
N LYS A 241 -3.21 -3.60 36.60
CA LYS A 241 -3.61 -4.94 36.13
C LYS A 241 -3.72 -5.93 37.31
N PHE A 242 -2.79 -5.87 38.25
CA PHE A 242 -2.84 -6.67 39.45
C PHE A 242 -4.01 -6.29 40.37
N LEU A 243 -4.18 -5.00 40.67
CA LEU A 243 -5.26 -4.52 41.55
C LEU A 243 -6.65 -4.87 40.99
N SER A 244 -6.84 -4.73 39.68
CA SER A 244 -8.07 -5.14 39.00
C SER A 244 -8.31 -6.65 39.06
N LYS A 245 -7.26 -7.46 38.86
CA LYS A 245 -7.36 -8.93 38.94
C LYS A 245 -7.61 -9.43 40.37
N THR A 246 -6.92 -8.87 41.36
CA THR A 246 -6.91 -9.35 42.75
C THR A 246 -8.12 -8.84 43.52
N PHE A 247 -8.51 -7.59 43.32
CA PHE A 247 -9.61 -6.95 44.06
C PHE A 247 -10.88 -6.79 43.24
N GLY A 248 -10.92 -7.31 42.01
CA GLY A 248 -12.09 -7.20 41.14
C GLY A 248 -12.44 -5.76 40.76
N LEU A 249 -11.48 -4.83 40.87
CA LEU A 249 -11.69 -3.45 40.43
C LEU A 249 -11.94 -3.48 38.92
N LYS A 250 -13.12 -2.99 38.51
CA LYS A 250 -13.43 -2.86 37.09
C LYS A 250 -12.38 -1.97 36.44
N GLN A 251 -11.95 -2.35 35.24
CA GLN A 251 -10.99 -1.62 34.41
C GLN A 251 -11.42 -0.18 34.11
N ASP A 252 -12.67 0.20 34.41
CA ASP A 252 -13.25 1.54 34.27
C ASP A 252 -12.65 2.58 35.24
N LEU A 253 -11.56 2.26 35.95
CA LEU A 253 -10.60 3.27 36.41
C LEU A 253 -9.83 3.81 35.19
N ASP A 254 -10.55 4.34 34.19
CA ASP A 254 -10.00 5.39 33.35
C ASP A 254 -9.44 6.41 34.33
N ILE A 255 -8.15 6.73 34.23
CA ILE A 255 -7.56 7.82 35.01
C ILE A 255 -8.33 9.06 34.56
N PRO A 256 -9.33 9.52 35.32
CA PRO A 256 -10.15 10.63 34.89
C PRO A 256 -9.25 11.86 34.93
N ASP A 257 -9.62 12.89 34.17
CA ASP A 257 -9.08 14.21 34.45
C ASP A 257 -9.28 14.56 35.95
N GLU A 258 -8.51 15.53 36.45
CA GLU A 258 -8.56 15.96 37.85
C GLU A 258 -9.99 16.22 38.38
N GLU A 259 -10.96 16.48 37.49
CA GLU A 259 -12.33 16.84 37.81
C GLU A 259 -13.28 15.62 37.89
N SER A 260 -13.05 14.58 37.09
CA SER A 260 -13.93 13.41 36.96
C SER A 260 -13.67 12.31 38.01
N LEU A 261 -12.49 12.30 38.64
CA LEU A 261 -12.10 11.40 39.75
C LEU A 261 -12.96 11.57 40.99
N MET A 262 -13.51 12.77 41.19
CA MET A 262 -14.30 13.12 42.37
C MET A 262 -15.67 12.42 42.45
N LYS A 263 -16.13 11.77 41.36
CA LYS A 263 -17.50 11.23 41.27
C LYS A 263 -17.65 9.71 41.33
N HIS A 264 -16.63 8.90 41.00
CA HIS A 264 -16.86 7.49 40.60
C HIS A 264 -16.47 6.37 41.57
N LEU A 265 -15.94 6.63 42.77
CA LEU A 265 -15.62 5.55 43.72
C LEU A 265 -16.79 5.26 44.66
N HIS A 266 -17.63 4.27 44.34
CA HIS A 266 -18.57 3.63 45.25
C HIS A 266 -18.57 2.10 45.01
N THR A 267 -17.67 1.40 45.69
CA THR A 267 -17.77 -0.03 46.00
C THR A 267 -17.01 -0.21 47.30
N GLU A 268 -17.52 -1.01 48.25
CA GLU A 268 -17.13 -1.10 49.66
C GLU A 268 -15.63 -1.31 49.90
N VAL A 269 -14.89 -0.21 49.79
CA VAL A 269 -13.57 0.08 50.31
C VAL A 269 -13.84 1.16 51.35
N LEU A 270 -13.52 0.90 52.61
CA LEU A 270 -13.76 1.85 53.71
C LEU A 270 -13.15 3.21 53.35
N LYS A 271 -14.01 4.17 53.02
CA LYS A 271 -13.63 5.55 52.70
C LYS A 271 -13.22 6.26 54.00
N GLU A 272 -11.96 6.13 54.39
CA GLU A 272 -11.35 7.13 55.26
C GLU A 272 -10.77 8.26 54.38
N GLN A 273 -11.40 9.43 54.54
CA GLN A 273 -11.10 10.75 54.00
C GLN A 273 -9.92 10.91 53.04
N ALA A 274 -10.28 11.18 51.77
CA ALA A 274 -9.41 11.73 50.75
C ALA A 274 -8.92 13.14 51.14
N MET A 275 -7.70 13.21 51.67
CA MET A 275 -6.85 14.37 51.42
C MET A 275 -5.91 13.98 50.27
N ALA A 276 -6.23 14.49 49.08
CA ALA A 276 -5.38 14.52 47.89
C ALA A 276 -4.88 13.16 47.33
N TYR A 277 -5.69 12.58 46.44
CA TYR A 277 -5.28 11.68 45.36
C TYR A 277 -4.79 10.26 45.69
N GLU A 278 -4.86 9.78 46.94
CA GLU A 278 -4.42 8.42 47.28
C GLU A 278 -5.54 7.37 47.06
N LEU A 279 -5.22 6.25 46.41
CA LEU A 279 -6.10 5.09 46.33
C LEU A 279 -5.68 4.11 47.42
N ASN A 280 -6.44 4.10 48.52
CA ASN A 280 -6.25 3.18 49.63
C ASN A 280 -7.21 1.99 49.48
N ILE A 281 -6.66 0.79 49.31
CA ILE A 281 -7.40 -0.47 49.26
C ILE A 281 -7.07 -1.25 50.54
N ARG A 282 -8.03 -1.35 51.45
CA ARG A 282 -7.91 -2.20 52.64
C ARG A 282 -8.48 -3.58 52.33
N ALA A 283 -7.68 -4.62 52.53
CA ALA A 283 -8.11 -6.00 52.31
C ALA A 283 -7.77 -6.86 53.53
N LYS A 284 -8.78 -7.52 54.10
CA LYS A 284 -8.57 -8.48 55.17
C LYS A 284 -8.43 -9.87 54.55
N PHE A 285 -7.29 -10.52 54.79
CA PHE A 285 -7.06 -11.91 54.42
C PHE A 285 -7.20 -12.80 55.64
N ASN A 286 -8.06 -13.79 55.56
CA ASN A 286 -8.13 -14.90 56.49
C ASN A 286 -7.06 -15.94 56.13
N ILE A 287 -5.95 -15.91 56.86
CA ILE A 287 -4.81 -16.82 56.65
C ILE A 287 -5.11 -18.29 56.93
N GLU A 288 -6.25 -18.59 57.54
CA GLU A 288 -6.73 -19.97 57.73
C GLU A 288 -7.30 -20.56 56.44
N LEU A 289 -7.63 -19.73 55.44
CA LEU A 289 -8.10 -20.15 54.13
C LEU A 289 -6.93 -20.18 53.14
N ASP A 290 -6.60 -21.37 52.62
CA ASP A 290 -5.49 -21.58 51.69
C ASP A 290 -5.55 -20.66 50.45
N ALA A 291 -6.76 -20.38 49.95
CA ALA A 291 -6.97 -19.49 48.81
C ALA A 291 -6.57 -18.04 49.12
N GLU A 292 -6.91 -17.54 50.31
CA GLU A 292 -6.60 -16.17 50.73
C GLU A 292 -5.14 -16.03 51.13
N ARG A 293 -4.55 -17.08 51.73
CA ARG A 293 -3.11 -17.17 51.97
C ARG A 293 -2.30 -17.13 50.67
N PHE A 294 -2.70 -17.90 49.65
CA PHE A 294 -2.05 -17.88 48.35
C PHE A 294 -2.16 -16.50 47.67
N MET A 295 -3.32 -15.84 47.78
CA MET A 295 -3.46 -14.46 47.28
C MET A 295 -2.52 -13.50 48.01
N LEU A 296 -2.44 -13.58 49.34
CA LEU A 296 -1.52 -12.76 50.14
C LEU A 296 -0.06 -12.99 49.74
N GLU A 297 0.37 -14.24 49.55
CA GLU A 297 1.72 -14.58 49.08
C GLU A 297 2.02 -13.94 47.71
N LYS A 298 1.08 -13.98 46.76
CA LYS A 298 1.23 -13.33 45.46
C LYS A 298 1.29 -11.81 45.55
N VAL A 299 0.56 -11.21 46.48
CA VAL A 299 0.61 -9.76 46.70
C VAL A 299 1.97 -9.36 47.26
N LEU A 300 2.49 -10.09 48.24
CA LEU A 300 3.81 -9.84 48.83
C LEU A 300 4.95 -10.01 47.82
N GLU A 301 4.84 -10.98 46.92
CA GLU A 301 5.80 -11.22 45.84
C GLU A 301 5.88 -10.02 44.86
N LEU A 302 4.77 -9.35 44.60
CA LEU A 302 4.69 -8.17 43.72
C LEU A 302 5.18 -6.87 44.37
N VAL A 303 5.02 -6.75 45.69
CA VAL A 303 5.48 -5.58 46.45
C VAL A 303 6.99 -5.67 46.74
N SER A 304 7.54 -6.87 46.78
CA SER A 304 8.97 -7.12 47.06
C SER A 304 9.89 -6.96 45.85
N ASN A 305 9.34 -6.78 44.63
CA ASN A 305 10.08 -6.55 43.38
C ASN A 305 9.98 -5.08 42.95
#